data_AF-A0A3D0T2B4-F1
#
_entry.id   AF-A0A3D0T2B4-F1
#
_cell.length_a   1.000
_cell.length_b   1.000
_cell.length_c   1.000
_cell.angle_alpha   90.00
_cell.angle_beta   90.00
_cell.angle_gamma   90.00
#
_symmetry.space_group_name_H-M   'P 1'
#
loop_
_entity.id
_entity.type
_entity.pdbx_description
1 polymer ?
#
loop_
_entity_poly.entity_id
_entity_poly.type
_entity_poly.pdbx_seq_one_letter_code
_entity_poly.pdbx_strand_id
1 'polypeptide(L)' 'CLRNVPASLTLPWHRVLRSNGQIAFVAGTPQALTQCELLADEQVLVQNNRVNLKLYGWEPGLDVLLHQLAF' A
#
# COMPACT_ATOMS: atom_id res chain seq x y z
N CYS A 1 6.29 -11.96 4.35
CA CYS A 1 6.74 -10.68 3.74
C CYS A 1 6.45 -10.70 2.25
N LEU A 2 6.01 -9.59 1.64
CA LEU A 2 5.81 -9.49 0.18
C LEU A 2 7.04 -9.94 -0.63
N ARG A 3 8.24 -9.79 -0.04
CA ARG A 3 9.52 -10.29 -0.57
C ARG A 3 9.53 -11.79 -0.91
N ASN A 4 8.70 -12.60 -0.25
CA ASN A 4 8.75 -14.07 -0.35
C ASN A 4 7.62 -14.65 -1.21
N VAL A 5 6.92 -13.81 -1.97
CA VAL A 5 5.86 -14.26 -2.88
C VAL A 5 6.47 -14.78 -4.18
N PRO A 6 5.96 -15.89 -4.76
CA PRO A 6 6.37 -16.35 -6.09
C PRO A 6 6.18 -15.25 -7.14
N ALA A 7 7.18 -15.05 -8.01
CA ALA A 7 7.13 -14.04 -9.07
C ALA A 7 6.01 -14.28 -10.11
N SER A 8 5.45 -15.49 -10.17
CA SER A 8 4.33 -15.85 -11.05
C SER A 8 3.00 -15.24 -10.60
N LEU A 9 2.89 -14.73 -9.38
CA LEU A 9 1.68 -14.11 -8.86
C LEU A 9 1.68 -12.60 -9.13
N THR A 10 0.68 -12.14 -9.88
CA THR A 10 0.40 -10.71 -10.01
C THR A 10 -0.31 -10.22 -8.76
N LEU A 11 0.42 -9.53 -7.88
CA LEU A 11 -0.14 -8.92 -6.67
C LEU A 11 -0.21 -7.39 -6.81
N PRO A 12 -1.25 -6.73 -6.25
CA PRO A 12 -1.36 -5.28 -6.17
C PRO A 12 -0.46 -4.72 -5.06
N TRP A 13 0.84 -4.99 -5.16
CA TRP A 13 1.82 -4.66 -4.12
C TRP A 13 1.93 -3.14 -3.87
N HIS A 14 1.62 -2.32 -4.88
CA HIS A 14 1.70 -0.85 -4.82
C HIS A 14 0.77 -0.23 -3.78
N ARG A 15 -0.26 -0.96 -3.34
CA ARG A 15 -1.18 -0.53 -2.26
C ARG A 15 -0.55 -0.61 -0.86
N VAL A 16 0.59 -1.27 -0.72
CA VAL A 16 1.24 -1.45 0.59
C VAL A 16 2.22 -0.31 0.87
N LEU A 17 1.93 0.42 1.95
CA LEU A 17 2.69 1.58 2.42
C LEU A 17 3.29 1.30 3.79
N ARG A 18 4.22 2.15 4.23
CA ARG A 18 4.65 2.17 5.64
C ARG A 18 3.46 2.56 6.53
N SER A 19 3.51 2.21 7.82
CA SER A 19 2.44 2.53 8.78
C SER A 19 2.14 4.02 8.91
N ASN A 20 3.10 4.88 8.56
CA ASN A 20 2.91 6.32 8.53
C ASN A 20 2.39 6.85 7.19
N GLY A 21 2.14 6.02 6.18
CA GLY A 21 1.66 6.41 4.85
C GLY A 21 2.75 6.75 3.84
N GLN A 22 4.04 6.64 4.20
CA GLN A 22 5.13 6.85 3.25
C GLN A 22 5.30 5.66 2.31
N ILE A 23 5.69 5.96 1.07
CA ILE A 23 6.23 4.96 0.14
C ILE A 23 7.53 4.41 0.76
N ALA A 24 7.69 3.09 0.69
CA ALA A 24 8.83 2.39 1.30
C ALA A 24 10.15 2.60 0.54
N PHE A 25 10.06 3.01 -0.73
CA PHE A 25 11.20 3.31 -1.58
C PHE A 25 11.67 4.76 -1.43
N VAL A 26 12.96 4.97 -1.66
CA VAL A 26 13.57 6.30 -1.69
C VAL A 26 12.95 7.10 -2.84
N ALA A 27 12.60 8.35 -2.60
CA ALA A 27 12.00 9.22 -3.61
C ALA A 27 12.90 9.33 -4.85
N GLY A 28 12.29 9.25 -6.04
CA GLY A 28 13.00 9.33 -7.33
C GLY A 28 13.61 8.02 -7.83
N THR A 29 13.56 6.93 -7.06
CA THR A 29 13.95 5.61 -7.60
C THR A 29 12.87 5.09 -8.55
N PRO A 30 13.22 4.20 -9.52
CA PRO A 30 12.24 3.62 -10.43
C PRO A 30 11.06 2.95 -9.70
N GLN A 31 11.33 2.24 -8.60
CA GLN A 31 10.28 1.57 -7.82
C GLN A 31 9.34 2.58 -7.15
N ALA A 32 9.85 3.70 -6.65
CA ALA A 32 9.02 4.75 -6.07
C ALA A 32 8.13 5.39 -7.14
N LEU A 33 8.68 5.66 -8.33
CA LEU A 33 7.95 6.24 -9.45
C LEU A 33 6.83 5.29 -9.92
N THR A 34 7.13 4.01 -10.14
CA THR A 34 6.13 3.00 -10.51
C THR A 34 5.04 2.87 -9.44
N GLN A 35 5.40 2.88 -8.15
CA GLN A 35 4.39 2.83 -7.09
C GLN A 35 3.49 4.08 -7.12
N CYS A 36 4.05 5.27 -7.33
CA CYS A 36 3.29 6.51 -7.49
C CYS A 36 2.34 6.46 -8.69
N GLU A 37 2.80 5.99 -9.84
CA GLU A 37 1.99 5.87 -11.07
C GLU A 37 0.80 4.93 -10.85
N LEU A 38 1.05 3.72 -10.31
CA LEU A 38 -0.01 2.75 -10.04
C LEU A 38 -1.02 3.25 -8.99
N LEU A 39 -0.57 4.01 -8.00
CA LEU A 39 -1.47 4.66 -7.04
C LEU A 39 -2.28 5.78 -7.69
N ALA A 40 -1.67 6.56 -8.58
CA ALA A 40 -2.36 7.62 -9.32
C ALA A 40 -3.43 7.08 -10.28
N ASP A 41 -3.18 5.94 -10.93
CA ASP A 41 -4.16 5.22 -11.75
C ASP A 41 -5.40 4.79 -10.94
N GLU A 42 -5.20 4.52 -9.65
CA GLU A 42 -6.27 4.24 -8.68
C GLU A 42 -6.83 5.50 -8.00
N GLN A 43 -6.48 6.69 -8.51
CA GLN A 43 -6.90 7.99 -7.99
C GLN A 43 -6.44 8.27 -6.55
N VAL A 44 -5.37 7.60 -6.11
CA VAL A 44 -4.74 7.83 -4.81
C VAL A 44 -3.66 8.90 -4.94
N LEU A 45 -3.88 10.04 -4.28
CA LEU A 45 -2.93 11.14 -4.31
C LEU A 45 -1.69 10.87 -3.45
N VAL A 46 -0.52 10.93 -4.07
CA VAL A 46 0.79 10.91 -3.39
C VAL A 46 1.38 12.32 -3.37
N GLN A 47 1.67 12.84 -2.18
CA GLN A 47 2.32 14.14 -1.99
C GLN A 47 3.57 13.95 -1.13
N ASN A 48 4.72 14.47 -1.59
CA ASN A 48 5.99 14.35 -0.87
C ASN A 48 6.32 12.89 -0.47
N ASN A 49 6.16 11.95 -1.41
CA ASN A 49 6.39 10.51 -1.23
C ASN A 49 5.53 9.87 -0.11
N ARG A 50 4.34 10.45 0.14
CA ARG A 50 3.42 10.08 1.21
C ARG A 50 1.97 10.14 0.75
N VAL A 51 1.19 9.17 1.21
CA VAL A 51 -0.26 9.09 1.04
C VAL A 51 -0.96 9.49 2.32
N ASN A 52 -2.10 10.17 2.20
CA ASN A 52 -2.96 10.46 3.34
C ASN A 52 -3.79 9.22 3.71
N LEU A 53 -3.31 8.43 4.68
CA LEU A 53 -3.99 7.21 5.12
C LEU A 53 -5.37 7.46 5.76
N LYS A 54 -5.70 8.68 6.18
CA LYS A 54 -7.07 8.97 6.64
C LYS A 54 -8.08 8.97 5.50
N LEU A 55 -7.63 9.25 4.28
CA LEU A 55 -8.48 9.30 3.09
C LEU A 55 -8.47 7.97 2.32
N TYR A 56 -7.31 7.32 2.27
CA TYR A 56 -7.09 6.15 1.40
C TYR A 56 -6.69 4.88 2.17
N GLY A 57 -6.53 4.97 3.50
CA GLY A 57 -6.17 3.83 4.31
C GLY A 57 -7.30 2.80 4.33
N TRP A 58 -6.91 1.53 4.27
CA TRP A 58 -7.89 0.46 4.40
C TRP A 58 -8.38 0.39 5.85
N GLU A 59 -9.69 0.53 6.02
CA GLU A 59 -10.37 0.30 7.29
C GLU A 59 -10.99 -1.10 7.27
N PRO A 60 -10.56 -2.01 8.17
CA PRO A 60 -11.13 -3.34 8.23
C PRO A 60 -12.59 -3.29 8.68
N GLY A 61 -13.45 -4.01 7.98
CA GLY A 61 -14.83 -4.22 8.38
C GLY A 61 -14.95 -5.05 9.67
N LEU A 62 -16.16 -5.08 10.23
CA LEU A 62 -16.45 -5.83 11.46
C LEU A 62 -16.11 -7.32 11.31
N ASP A 63 -16.36 -7.91 10.15
CA ASP A 63 -16.04 -9.31 9.83
C ASP A 63 -14.54 -9.61 9.98
N VAL A 64 -13.69 -8.71 9.49
CA VAL A 64 -12.22 -8.81 9.61
C VAL A 64 -11.80 -8.68 11.07
N LEU A 65 -12.39 -7.73 11.80
CA LEU A 65 -12.08 -7.48 13.21
C LEU A 65 -12.50 -8.66 14.10
N LEU A 66 -13.66 -9.27 13.83
CA LEU A 66 -14.14 -10.44 14.58
C LEU A 66 -13.21 -11.65 14.42
N HIS A 67 -12.65 -11.86 13.22
CA HIS A 67 -11.63 -12.90 13.02
C HIS A 67 -10.41 -12.70 13.90
N GLN A 68 -10.01 -11.47 14.22
CA GLN A 68 -8.84 -11.20 15.08
C GLN A 68 -9.09 -11.45 16.57
N LEU A 69 -10.36 -11.46 17.01
CA LEU A 69 -10.76 -11.66 18.41
C LEU A 69 -11.11 -13.12 18.74
N ALA A 70 -11.30 -13.96 17.72
CA ALA A 70 -11.69 -15.37 17.87
C ALA A 70 -10.51 -16.31 18.21
N PHE A 71 -9.39 -15.76 18.70
CA PHE A 71 -8.19 -16.50 19.12
C PHE A 71 -7.83 -16.21 20.57
#